data_AF-A0A9W8N2L6-F1
#
_entry.id   AF-A0A9W8N2L6-F1
#
_cell.length_a   1.000
_cell.length_b   1.000
_cell.length_c   1.000
_cell.angle_alpha   90.00
_cell.angle_beta   90.00
_cell.angle_gamma   90.00
#
_symmetry.space_group_name_H-M   'P 1'
#
loop_
_entity.id
_entity.type
_entity.pdbx_description
1 polymer ?
#
loop_
_entity_poly.entity_id
_entity_poly.type
_entity_poly.pdbx_seq_one_letter_code
_entity_poly.pdbx_strand_id
1 'polypeptide(L)'
;MPVSKSHEDSEKGSSQENEHIDLVNDVNAKIQNPFHGIPHDTLLAQVDTFAKEYDMWDNFIQLQKGALVAQNPGNFESIMELNDDDREVLRRERTHKWSQPRDLYLTVILCSVAAAVQGWDQTGSNGANLSFPAEFNIAFEDGGPDAKKNEWIVGVINAAFVTTC
;
A
#
# COMPACT_ATOMS: atom_id res chain seq x y z
N MET A 1 -51.80 -38.59 -1.84
CA MET A 1 -51.00 -39.66 -1.20
C MET A 1 -50.84 -40.79 -2.21
N PRO A 2 -49.75 -41.57 -2.21
CA PRO A 2 -48.35 -41.21 -2.52
C PRO A 2 -47.79 -42.14 -3.63
N VAL A 3 -46.55 -41.91 -4.07
CA VAL A 3 -45.47 -42.92 -4.16
C VAL A 3 -44.22 -42.22 -4.69
N SER A 4 -43.14 -42.38 -3.91
CA SER A 4 -41.77 -41.94 -4.13
C SER A 4 -41.05 -42.78 -5.18
N LYS A 5 -40.04 -42.18 -5.83
CA LYS A 5 -38.82 -42.89 -6.25
C LYS A 5 -37.61 -41.95 -6.24
N SER A 6 -36.50 -42.55 -5.87
CA SER A 6 -35.28 -41.97 -5.30
C SER A 6 -34.21 -41.64 -6.33
N HIS A 7 -33.30 -40.73 -5.92
CA HIS A 7 -31.89 -40.54 -6.28
C HIS A 7 -31.44 -40.67 -7.74
N GLU A 8 -30.93 -39.56 -8.28
CA GLU A 8 -29.68 -39.52 -9.03
C GLU A 8 -28.91 -38.26 -8.61
N ASP A 9 -27.87 -38.47 -7.79
CA ASP A 9 -26.86 -37.48 -7.45
C ASP A 9 -26.00 -37.24 -8.70
N SER A 10 -26.04 -36.02 -9.24
CA SER A 10 -25.11 -35.58 -10.28
C SER A 10 -24.16 -34.56 -9.67
N GLU A 11 -23.03 -35.06 -9.18
CA GLU A 11 -21.82 -34.28 -8.97
C GLU A 11 -21.51 -33.52 -10.26
N LYS A 12 -21.64 -32.19 -10.21
CA LYS A 12 -21.04 -31.32 -11.21
C LYS A 12 -19.93 -30.53 -10.52
N GLY A 13 -18.71 -30.96 -10.84
CA GLY A 13 -17.46 -30.36 -10.39
C GLY A 13 -17.46 -28.85 -10.58
N SER A 14 -16.95 -28.18 -9.56
CA SER A 14 -16.57 -26.77 -9.64
C SER A 14 -15.48 -26.64 -10.70
N SER A 15 -15.89 -26.22 -11.90
CA SER A 15 -14.98 -25.69 -12.89
C SER A 15 -14.24 -24.53 -12.26
N GLN A 16 -12.91 -24.64 -12.19
CA GLN A 16 -12.03 -23.52 -11.90
C GLN A 16 -12.16 -22.51 -13.06
N GLU A 17 -13.01 -21.52 -12.89
CA GLU A 17 -12.88 -20.26 -13.62
C GLU A 17 -11.71 -19.52 -12.98
N ASN A 18 -10.58 -19.49 -13.70
CA ASN A 18 -9.53 -18.52 -13.45
C ASN A 18 -10.11 -17.14 -13.79
N GLU A 19 -10.79 -16.51 -12.82
CA GLU A 19 -11.08 -15.08 -12.90
C GLU A 19 -9.73 -14.36 -12.97
N HIS A 20 -9.42 -13.85 -14.16
CA HIS A 20 -8.32 -12.92 -14.37
C HIS A 20 -8.67 -11.63 -13.62
N ILE A 21 -8.14 -11.50 -12.40
CA ILE A 21 -8.37 -10.34 -11.55
C ILE A 21 -7.68 -9.13 -12.21
N ASP A 22 -8.45 -8.30 -12.90
CA ASP A 22 -8.01 -7.00 -13.41
C ASP A 22 -7.90 -6.01 -12.24
N LEU A 23 -6.79 -6.12 -11.48
CA LEU A 23 -6.45 -5.32 -10.29
C LEU A 23 -6.47 -3.79 -10.51
N VAL A 24 -6.51 -3.34 -11.77
CA VAL A 24 -6.47 -1.93 -12.16
C VAL A 24 -7.87 -1.31 -12.23
N ASN A 25 -8.91 -2.08 -12.57
CA ASN A 25 -10.24 -1.55 -12.88
C ASN A 25 -11.31 -1.87 -11.82
N ASP A 26 -11.06 -2.84 -10.94
CA ASP A 26 -12.06 -3.24 -9.97
C ASP A 26 -11.79 -2.61 -8.59
N VAL A 27 -12.52 -1.54 -8.29
CA VAL A 27 -12.46 -0.83 -7.00
C VAL A 27 -12.87 -1.77 -5.85
N ASN A 28 -13.65 -2.82 -6.11
CA ASN A 28 -13.96 -3.86 -5.13
C ASN A 28 -12.83 -4.87 -4.94
N ALA A 29 -12.09 -5.23 -6.00
CA ALA A 29 -10.95 -6.16 -5.88
C ALA A 29 -9.83 -5.59 -4.99
N LYS A 30 -9.72 -4.25 -4.92
CA LYS A 30 -8.75 -3.57 -4.06
C LYS A 30 -9.05 -3.65 -2.55
N ILE A 31 -10.24 -4.14 -2.16
CA ILE A 31 -10.72 -4.20 -0.76
C ILE A 31 -11.02 -5.64 -0.33
N GLN A 32 -10.91 -6.64 -1.21
CA GLN A 32 -11.11 -8.03 -0.80
C GLN A 32 -9.84 -8.58 -0.14
N ASN A 33 -10.02 -9.21 1.01
CA ASN A 33 -8.92 -9.89 1.70
C ASN A 33 -8.39 -11.02 0.80
N PRO A 34 -7.09 -11.02 0.43
CA PRO A 34 -6.52 -11.98 -0.51
C PRO A 34 -6.54 -13.43 0.00
N PHE A 35 -6.69 -13.63 1.31
CA PHE A 35 -6.80 -14.96 1.93
C PHE A 35 -8.24 -15.45 2.07
N HIS A 36 -9.23 -14.61 1.75
CA HIS A 36 -10.63 -14.92 1.93
C HIS A 36 -11.11 -15.97 0.91
N GLY A 37 -11.82 -17.00 1.39
CA GLY A 37 -12.34 -18.08 0.54
C GLY A 37 -11.34 -19.19 0.20
N ILE A 38 -10.07 -19.07 0.59
CA ILE A 38 -9.08 -20.16 0.43
C ILE A 38 -9.35 -21.24 1.50
N PRO A 39 -9.50 -22.52 1.14
CA PRO A 39 -9.65 -23.60 2.11
C PRO A 39 -8.45 -23.68 3.05
N HIS A 40 -8.70 -24.07 4.30
CA HIS A 40 -7.68 -24.17 5.35
C HIS A 40 -6.41 -24.94 4.89
N ASP A 41 -6.59 -26.15 4.34
CA ASP A 41 -5.46 -26.99 3.93
C ASP A 41 -4.68 -26.42 2.75
N THR A 42 -5.37 -25.76 1.82
CA THR A 42 -4.74 -25.06 0.70
C THR A 42 -3.91 -23.88 1.18
N LEU A 43 -4.41 -23.12 2.16
CA LEU A 43 -3.69 -22.00 2.76
C LEU A 43 -2.41 -22.48 3.46
N LEU A 44 -2.47 -23.59 4.19
CA LEU A 44 -1.30 -24.16 4.85
C LEU A 44 -0.27 -24.71 3.86
N ALA A 45 -0.71 -25.33 2.77
CA ALA A 45 0.19 -25.78 1.70
C ALA A 45 0.89 -24.61 1.00
N GLN A 46 0.21 -23.48 0.84
CA GLN A 46 0.80 -22.25 0.31
C GLN A 46 1.84 -21.67 1.28
N VAL A 47 1.56 -21.66 2.58
CA VAL A 47 2.53 -21.23 3.62
C VAL A 47 3.75 -22.16 3.65
N ASP A 48 3.57 -23.47 3.54
CA ASP A 48 4.67 -24.45 3.45
C ASP A 48 5.55 -24.21 2.22
N THR A 49 4.93 -23.95 1.07
CA THR A 49 5.67 -23.62 -0.16
C THR A 49 6.44 -22.30 0.00
N PHE A 50 5.80 -21.28 0.58
CA PHE A 50 6.42 -19.98 0.85
C PHE A 50 7.61 -20.09 1.81
N ALA A 51 7.44 -20.81 2.92
CA ALA A 51 8.51 -21.01 3.89
C ALA A 51 9.72 -21.73 3.28
N LYS A 52 9.48 -22.71 2.38
CA LYS A 52 10.54 -23.38 1.60
C LYS A 52 11.25 -22.46 0.65
N GLU A 53 10.50 -21.68 -0.11
CA GLU A 53 11.02 -20.83 -1.18
C GLU A 53 11.90 -19.71 -0.63
N TYR A 54 11.51 -19.12 0.50
CA TYR A 54 12.19 -17.98 1.11
C TYR A 54 13.06 -18.34 2.32
N ASP A 55 13.31 -19.63 2.56
CA ASP A 55 14.11 -20.15 3.69
C ASP A 55 13.64 -19.63 5.06
N MET A 56 12.32 -19.54 5.26
CA MET A 56 11.68 -19.02 6.48
C MET A 56 11.16 -20.12 7.41
N TRP A 57 11.71 -21.33 7.29
CA TRP A 57 11.29 -22.50 8.05
C TRP A 57 11.32 -22.33 9.56
N ASP A 58 12.29 -21.57 10.07
CA ASP A 58 12.41 -21.28 11.50
C ASP A 58 11.17 -20.55 12.06
N ASN A 59 10.42 -19.85 11.20
CA ASN A 59 9.21 -19.11 11.55
C ASN A 59 7.93 -19.75 11.00
N PHE A 60 7.99 -21.01 10.57
CA PHE A 60 6.87 -21.68 9.90
C PHE A 60 5.57 -21.65 10.70
N ILE A 61 5.65 -21.89 12.01
CA ILE A 61 4.47 -21.88 12.90
C ILE A 61 3.84 -20.48 12.98
N GLN A 62 4.68 -19.43 13.02
CA GLN A 62 4.25 -18.05 13.06
C GLN A 62 3.61 -17.63 11.73
N LEU A 63 4.17 -18.09 10.61
CA LEU A 63 3.59 -17.87 9.28
C LEU A 63 2.23 -18.56 9.13
N GLN A 64 2.10 -19.80 9.63
CA GLN A 64 0.83 -20.52 9.65
C GLN A 64 -0.24 -19.77 10.45
N LYS A 65 0.07 -19.41 11.71
CA LYS A 65 -0.84 -18.65 12.56
C LYS A 65 -1.19 -17.29 11.94
N GLY A 66 -0.20 -16.59 11.37
CA GLY A 66 -0.37 -15.31 10.70
C GLY A 66 -1.29 -15.41 9.50
N ALA A 67 -1.15 -16.44 8.67
CA ALA A 67 -2.02 -16.68 7.52
C ALA A 67 -3.48 -16.93 7.95
N LEU A 68 -3.69 -17.70 9.02
CA LEU A 68 -5.03 -17.96 9.57
C LEU A 68 -5.68 -16.69 10.15
N VAL A 69 -4.91 -15.88 10.87
CA VAL A 69 -5.38 -14.59 11.39
C VAL A 69 -5.66 -13.61 10.25
N ALA A 70 -4.82 -13.59 9.21
CA ALA A 70 -5.00 -12.76 8.04
C ALA A 70 -6.25 -13.15 7.23
N GLN A 71 -6.61 -14.44 7.18
CA GLN A 71 -7.85 -14.91 6.53
C GLN A 71 -9.11 -14.37 7.20
N ASN A 72 -9.14 -14.28 8.53
CA ASN A 72 -10.29 -13.73 9.26
C ASN A 72 -9.85 -12.86 10.45
N PRO A 73 -9.45 -11.60 10.20
CA PRO A 73 -8.95 -10.72 11.26
C PRO A 73 -10.03 -10.32 12.27
N GLY A 74 -11.32 -10.43 11.90
CA GLY A 74 -12.44 -10.12 12.77
C GLY A 74 -12.78 -11.23 13.77
N ASN A 75 -12.39 -12.48 13.48
CA ASN A 75 -12.78 -13.67 14.25
C ASN A 75 -11.56 -14.50 14.69
N PHE A 76 -10.47 -13.84 15.07
CA PHE A 76 -9.26 -14.53 15.55
C PHE A 76 -9.51 -15.37 16.82
N GLU A 77 -10.58 -15.07 17.58
CA GLU A 77 -10.95 -15.83 18.78
C GLU A 77 -11.48 -17.24 18.49
N SER A 78 -11.91 -17.56 17.27
CA SER A 78 -12.36 -18.92 16.92
C SER A 78 -11.29 -19.81 16.30
N ILE A 79 -10.10 -19.28 16.01
CA ILE A 79 -9.00 -20.04 15.40
C ILE A 79 -8.43 -21.00 16.44
N MET A 80 -8.36 -22.30 16.17
CA MET A 80 -7.97 -23.32 17.16
C MET A 80 -6.44 -23.41 17.35
N GLU A 81 -5.69 -23.00 16.33
CA GLU A 81 -4.22 -23.01 16.26
C GLU A 81 -3.59 -21.89 17.10
N LEU A 82 -4.37 -20.91 17.56
CA LEU A 82 -3.91 -19.83 18.41
C LEU A 82 -3.91 -20.23 19.88
N ASN A 83 -2.78 -20.03 20.53
CA ASN A 83 -2.66 -20.19 21.98
C ASN A 83 -3.28 -18.99 22.71
N ASP A 84 -3.52 -19.13 24.01
CA ASP A 84 -4.10 -18.03 24.81
C ASP A 84 -3.20 -16.78 24.82
N ASP A 85 -1.88 -16.96 24.82
CA ASP A 85 -0.92 -15.87 24.71
C ASP A 85 -1.05 -15.11 23.37
N ASP A 86 -1.25 -15.84 22.26
CA ASP A 86 -1.44 -15.23 20.94
C ASP A 86 -2.72 -14.41 20.89
N ARG A 87 -3.81 -14.93 21.49
CA ARG A 87 -5.09 -14.22 21.57
C ARG A 87 -4.99 -12.96 22.41
N GLU A 88 -4.26 -13.00 23.51
CA GLU A 88 -4.07 -11.83 24.37
C GLU A 88 -3.29 -10.73 23.66
N VAL A 89 -2.24 -11.09 22.92
CA VAL A 89 -1.48 -10.13 22.09
C VAL A 89 -2.39 -9.47 21.03
N LEU A 90 -3.21 -10.26 20.33
CA LEU A 90 -4.15 -9.73 19.33
C LEU A 90 -5.25 -8.86 19.95
N ARG A 91 -5.76 -9.21 21.14
CA ARG A 91 -6.69 -8.36 21.90
C ARG A 91 -6.04 -7.03 22.30
N ARG A 92 -4.78 -7.09 22.74
CA ARG A 92 -4.00 -5.90 23.11
C ARG A 92 -3.81 -4.99 21.91
N GLU A 93 -3.49 -5.52 20.74
CA GLU A 93 -3.37 -4.75 19.50
C GLU A 93 -4.67 -3.99 19.18
N ARG A 94 -5.82 -4.66 19.31
CA ARG A 94 -7.14 -4.05 19.04
C ARG A 94 -7.51 -2.96 20.06
N THR A 95 -7.13 -3.12 21.32
CA THR A 95 -7.41 -2.16 22.40
C THR A 95 -6.42 -1.00 22.43
N HIS A 96 -5.16 -1.24 22.03
CA HIS A 96 -4.06 -0.28 22.07
C HIS A 96 -3.54 0.04 20.66
N LYS A 97 -4.44 0.38 19.74
CA LYS A 97 -4.12 0.67 18.32
C LYS A 97 -3.00 1.70 18.12
N TRP A 98 -2.86 2.63 19.08
CA TRP A 98 -1.87 3.71 19.07
C TRP A 98 -0.62 3.42 19.89
N SER A 99 -0.44 2.18 20.37
CA SER A 99 0.76 1.77 21.10
C SER A 99 1.84 1.28 20.14
N GLN A 100 2.37 2.19 19.34
CA GLN A 100 3.43 1.91 18.35
C GLN A 100 4.82 2.35 18.88
N PRO A 101 5.93 1.77 18.37
CA PRO A 101 7.27 2.17 18.77
C PRO A 101 7.52 3.65 18.46
N ARG A 102 8.29 4.33 19.33
CA ARG A 102 8.60 5.77 19.17
C ARG A 102 9.32 6.06 17.84
N ASP A 103 10.12 5.11 17.37
CA ASP A 103 10.85 5.22 16.10
C ASP A 103 9.90 5.36 14.90
N LEU A 104 8.77 4.64 14.91
CA LEU A 104 7.75 4.78 13.85
C LEU A 104 7.17 6.20 13.83
N TYR A 105 6.82 6.74 15.00
CA TYR A 105 6.34 8.13 15.09
C TYR A 105 7.39 9.13 14.60
N LEU A 106 8.66 8.91 14.96
CA LEU A 106 9.76 9.75 14.51
C LEU A 106 9.90 9.71 12.98
N THR A 107 9.84 8.53 12.36
CA THR A 107 9.89 8.41 10.89
C THR A 107 8.74 9.14 10.21
N VAL A 108 7.51 9.00 10.72
CA VAL A 108 6.33 9.69 10.15
C VAL A 108 6.50 11.20 10.24
N ILE A 109 6.93 11.72 11.39
CA ILE A 109 7.18 13.16 11.57
C ILE A 109 8.28 13.64 10.64
N LEU A 110 9.40 12.90 10.56
CA LEU A 110 10.53 13.25 9.72
C LEU A 110 10.13 13.30 8.24
N CYS A 111 9.43 12.27 7.75
CA CYS A 111 8.91 12.23 6.38
C CYS A 111 7.92 13.37 6.13
N SER A 112 7.05 13.69 7.10
CA SER A 112 6.08 14.78 6.97
C SER A 112 6.77 16.15 6.88
N VAL A 113 7.81 16.38 7.69
CA VAL A 113 8.62 17.60 7.64
C VAL A 113 9.39 17.68 6.31
N ALA A 114 9.99 16.58 5.85
CA ALA A 114 10.67 16.53 4.57
C ALA A 114 9.72 16.87 3.40
N ALA A 115 8.50 16.33 3.41
CA ALA A 115 7.48 16.66 2.42
C ALA A 115 7.04 18.14 2.50
N ALA A 116 6.90 18.69 3.72
CA ALA A 116 6.57 20.11 3.90
C ALA A 116 7.68 21.02 3.38
N VAL A 117 8.96 20.68 3.61
CA VAL A 117 10.11 21.42 3.08
C VAL A 117 10.13 21.36 1.55
N GLN A 118 9.87 20.19 0.95
CA GLN A 118 9.76 20.06 -0.51
C GLN A 118 8.66 20.98 -1.09
N GLY A 119 7.50 21.05 -0.45
CA GLY A 119 6.41 21.94 -0.87
C GLY A 119 6.73 23.43 -0.70
N TRP A 120 7.39 23.79 0.41
CA TRP A 120 7.84 25.17 0.64
C TRP A 120 8.85 25.61 -0.41
N ASP A 121 9.83 24.76 -0.70
CA ASP A 121 10.89 25.01 -1.66
C ASP A 121 10.35 25.19 -3.09
N GLN A 122 9.45 24.32 -3.52
CA GLN A 122 8.73 24.48 -4.80
C GLN A 122 7.96 25.80 -4.87
N THR A 123 7.27 26.18 -3.79
CA THR A 123 6.52 27.44 -3.71
C THR A 123 7.46 28.65 -3.76
N GLY A 124 8.61 28.57 -3.10
CA GLY A 124 9.65 29.59 -3.13
C GLY A 124 10.24 29.79 -4.52
N SER A 125 10.59 28.71 -5.22
CA SER A 125 11.10 28.78 -6.60
C SER A 125 10.06 29.38 -7.56
N ASN A 126 8.78 28.99 -7.42
CA ASN A 126 7.70 29.57 -8.23
C ASN A 126 7.49 31.07 -7.93
N GLY A 127 7.60 31.48 -6.67
CA GLY A 127 7.53 32.88 -6.27
C GLY A 127 8.67 33.71 -6.84
N ALA A 128 9.91 33.18 -6.78
CA ALA A 128 11.09 33.81 -7.37
C ALA A 128 10.95 33.98 -8.90
N ASN A 129 10.42 32.97 -9.59
CA ASN A 129 10.17 33.03 -11.03
C ASN A 129 9.19 34.14 -11.44
N LEU A 130 8.21 34.49 -10.58
CA LEU A 130 7.28 35.59 -10.81
C LEU A 130 7.87 36.98 -10.45
N SER A 131 8.75 37.05 -9.46
CA SER A 131 9.21 38.32 -8.87
C SER A 131 10.55 38.81 -9.43
N PHE A 132 11.46 37.91 -9.83
CA PHE A 132 12.76 38.25 -10.40
C PHE A 132 12.68 39.06 -11.71
N PRO A 133 11.74 38.80 -12.63
CA PRO A 133 11.62 39.61 -13.85
C PRO A 133 11.33 41.09 -13.58
N ALA A 134 10.54 41.38 -12.55
CA ALA A 134 10.20 42.75 -12.15
C ALA A 134 11.35 43.43 -11.38
N GLU A 135 11.99 42.73 -10.44
CA GLU A 135 13.02 43.33 -9.57
C GLU A 135 14.34 43.58 -10.31
N PHE A 136 14.74 42.68 -11.23
CA PHE A 136 16.01 42.78 -11.95
C PHE A 136 15.89 43.44 -13.33
N ASN A 137 14.72 43.99 -13.68
CA ASN A 137 14.42 44.55 -15.01
C ASN A 137 14.69 43.56 -16.17
N ILE A 138 14.51 42.26 -15.92
CA ILE A 138 14.66 41.18 -16.91
C ILE A 138 13.32 40.67 -17.42
N ALA A 139 12.31 41.54 -17.48
CA ALA A 139 11.01 41.20 -18.05
C ALA A 139 11.17 40.77 -19.52
N PHE A 140 10.48 39.70 -19.91
CA PHE A 140 10.51 39.13 -21.27
C PHE A 140 9.17 39.36 -21.99
N GLU A 141 8.56 40.54 -21.81
CA GLU A 141 7.32 40.92 -22.50
C GLU A 141 7.48 40.84 -24.03
N ASP A 142 6.43 40.35 -24.70
CA ASP A 142 6.39 40.18 -26.16
C ASP A 142 6.64 41.51 -26.88
N GLY A 143 7.83 41.65 -27.49
CA GLY A 143 8.24 42.82 -28.28
C GLY A 143 9.38 43.67 -27.69
N GLY A 144 9.92 43.30 -26.52
CA GLY A 144 11.08 43.98 -25.95
C GLY A 144 12.41 43.67 -26.67
N PRO A 145 13.39 44.61 -26.69
CA PRO A 145 14.66 44.45 -27.41
C PRO A 145 15.53 43.28 -26.91
N ASP A 146 15.28 42.77 -25.70
CA ASP A 146 16.08 41.71 -25.05
C ASP A 146 15.26 40.48 -24.60
N ALA A 147 14.01 40.33 -25.05
CA ALA A 147 13.07 39.32 -24.55
C ALA A 147 13.61 37.88 -24.60
N LYS A 148 14.23 37.47 -25.72
CA LYS A 148 14.84 36.14 -25.86
C LYS A 148 15.96 35.89 -24.85
N LYS A 149 16.81 36.89 -24.62
CA LYS A 149 17.95 36.76 -23.69
C LYS A 149 17.45 36.61 -22.25
N ASN A 150 16.42 37.36 -21.89
CA ASN A 150 15.80 37.33 -20.57
C ASN A 150 15.09 35.98 -20.31
N GLU A 151 14.43 35.41 -21.32
CA GLU A 151 13.83 34.07 -21.25
C GLU A 151 14.88 32.98 -20.99
N TRP A 152 16.02 33.03 -21.69
CA TRP A 152 17.14 32.11 -21.43
C TRP A 152 17.74 32.27 -20.03
N ILE A 153 17.86 33.51 -19.51
CA ILE A 153 18.37 33.77 -18.15
C ILE A 153 17.45 33.15 -17.10
N VAL A 154 16.13 33.34 -17.21
CA VAL A 154 15.14 32.76 -16.29
C VAL A 154 15.14 31.23 -16.41
N GLY A 155 15.24 30.69 -17.62
CA GLY A 155 15.37 29.25 -17.86
C GLY A 155 16.61 28.63 -17.17
N VAL A 156 17.77 29.30 -17.22
CA VAL A 156 18.99 28.86 -16.55
C VAL A 156 18.86 28.92 -15.03
N ILE A 157 18.22 29.96 -14.48
CA ILE A 157 17.97 30.10 -13.03
C ILE A 157 17.10 28.95 -12.52
N ASN A 158 16.02 28.62 -13.24
CA ASN A 158 15.14 27.51 -12.88
C ASN A 158 15.83 26.14 -13.05
N ALA A 159 16.70 25.99 -14.05
CA ALA A 159 17.44 24.74 -14.29
C ALA A 159 18.57 24.48 -13.28
N ALA A 160 19.18 25.53 -12.72
CA ALA A 160 20.24 25.40 -11.71
C ALA A 160 19.72 24.77 -10.41
N PHE A 161 18.44 25.01 -10.09
CA PHE A 161 17.82 24.48 -8.90
C PHE A 161 17.59 22.96 -8.99
N VAL A 162 17.07 22.49 -10.13
CA VAL A 162 16.76 21.06 -10.33
C VAL A 162 18.00 20.15 -10.46
N THR A 163 19.17 20.72 -10.71
CA THR A 163 20.43 19.97 -10.91
C THR A 163 21.28 19.80 -9.66
N THR A 164 20.94 20.49 -8.55
CA THR A 164 21.72 20.46 -7.31
C THR A 164 21.14 19.50 -6.25
N CYS A 165 19.94 18.97 -6.48
CA CYS A 165 19.26 17.97 -5.66
C CYS A 165 19.52 16.56 -6.17
#